data_AF-N6SSA2-F1
#
_entry.id   AF-N6SSA2-F1
#
_cell.length_a   1.000
_cell.length_b   1.000
_cell.length_c   1.000
_cell.angle_alpha   90.00
_cell.angle_beta   90.00
_cell.angle_gamma   90.00
#
_symmetry.space_group_name_H-M   'P 1'
#
loop_
_entity.id
_entity.type
_entity.pdbx_description
1 polymer ?
#
loop_
_entity_poly.entity_id
_entity_poly.type
_entity_poly.pdbx_seq_one_letter_code
_entity_poly.pdbx_strand_id
1 'polypeptide(L)'
;MHFEIVPLKAVERSVENDKRKWLMDTYEECYIKILDCMDHDNSKVGLQALSTAMSLLATECRHPLLRYTSDQENYFPVNKLRSVLMKLLSVKRNNTPLINKHTEYLIFDDILFYTWKLLPSLTAKSNPNELYIMNYLSLLEKMQIYPNAETKHLCGEDQASLINFDETLTKKNLNRVWQCIMLWEHTQETHRQLLVVLLEKVLVHLDKPLILTDFLMDSLDVGGPVSLLALQGIFTMIQVHNLDYPNIFAKLYSMFEPEIFHTKYKARLFYLADLFLSSTHLPEMLVAAFAKRLARLALLAPSEDIIIICHFVGNLILRHPGLKYLLHNGNGAITSLDPYIMEERDPLKSNAINSSLWELQTLQSHVQPSVAAAARFIGAPLPSVEWDIGKVLENSGDDIFDKEIKKMSKLIVLQFEQPKELTLSRGDKSLEDKSNDVHEIVR
;
A
#
# COMPACT_ATOMS: atom_id res chain seq x y z
N MET A 1 14.65 -14.29 -59.67
CA MET A 1 13.76 -13.10 -59.73
C MET A 1 14.63 -11.90 -59.40
N HIS A 2 14.79 -10.97 -60.35
CA HIS A 2 15.53 -9.73 -60.14
C HIS A 2 14.76 -8.86 -59.13
N PHE A 3 15.41 -8.48 -58.03
CA PHE A 3 14.93 -7.41 -57.18
C PHE A 3 15.26 -6.09 -57.89
N GLU A 4 14.27 -5.51 -58.57
CA GLU A 4 14.35 -4.11 -58.97
C GLU A 4 14.28 -3.28 -57.69
N ILE A 5 15.45 -2.82 -57.24
CA ILE A 5 15.56 -1.76 -56.24
C ILE A 5 15.07 -0.50 -56.95
N VAL A 6 13.79 -0.17 -56.76
CA VAL A 6 13.25 1.13 -57.17
C VAL A 6 13.88 2.18 -56.23
N PRO A 7 14.76 3.07 -56.73
CA PRO A 7 15.29 4.13 -55.90
C PRO A 7 14.13 5.06 -55.50
N LEU A 8 14.05 5.39 -54.21
CA LEU A 8 13.17 6.43 -53.68
C LEU A 8 13.27 7.65 -54.60
N LYS A 9 12.17 8.04 -55.26
CA LYS A 9 12.10 9.29 -56.02
C LYS A 9 12.64 10.40 -55.12
N ALA A 10 13.72 11.06 -55.56
CA ALA A 10 14.24 12.23 -54.88
C ALA A 10 13.08 13.25 -54.79
N VAL A 11 12.79 13.74 -53.59
CA VAL A 11 11.78 14.78 -53.37
C VAL A 11 12.09 15.93 -54.32
N GLU A 12 11.22 16.15 -55.30
CA GLU A 12 11.37 17.23 -56.27
C GLU A 12 11.50 18.55 -55.50
N ARG A 13 12.59 19.30 -55.69
CA ARG A 13 12.76 20.64 -55.10
C ARG A 13 11.79 21.61 -55.77
N SER A 14 10.55 21.59 -55.30
CA SER A 14 9.55 22.63 -55.56
C SER A 14 9.59 23.65 -54.42
N VAL A 15 9.35 24.93 -54.73
CA VAL A 15 9.20 26.02 -53.74
C VAL A 15 8.16 25.66 -52.66
N GLU A 16 7.17 24.84 -53.01
CA GLU A 16 6.16 24.33 -52.09
C GLU A 16 6.71 23.27 -51.11
N ASN A 17 7.64 22.42 -51.56
CA ASN A 17 8.28 21.42 -50.70
C ASN A 17 9.26 22.08 -49.71
N ASP A 18 9.96 23.13 -50.14
CA ASP A 18 10.84 23.90 -49.25
C ASP A 18 10.03 24.67 -48.19
N LYS A 19 8.89 25.27 -48.56
CA LYS A 19 7.96 25.90 -47.61
C LYS A 19 7.33 24.90 -46.65
N ARG A 20 6.95 23.72 -47.13
CA ARG A 20 6.40 22.64 -46.29
C ARG A 20 7.43 22.15 -45.28
N LYS A 21 8.68 22.00 -45.71
CA LYS A 21 9.78 21.62 -44.82
C LYS A 21 10.03 22.68 -43.75
N TRP A 22 10.07 23.96 -44.12
CA TRP A 22 10.20 25.07 -43.16
C TRP A 22 9.07 25.12 -42.12
N LEU A 23 7.81 24.87 -42.54
CA LEU A 23 6.67 24.77 -41.63
C LEU A 23 6.80 23.59 -40.66
N MET A 24 7.31 22.44 -41.13
CA MET A 24 7.60 21.29 -40.27
C MET A 24 8.69 21.61 -39.25
N ASP A 25 9.79 22.21 -39.69
CA ASP A 25 10.91 22.61 -38.81
C ASP A 25 10.43 23.61 -37.74
N THR A 26 9.63 24.61 -38.14
CA THR A 26 9.05 25.61 -37.22
C THR A 26 8.11 24.95 -36.19
N TYR A 27 7.33 23.97 -36.62
CA TYR A 27 6.43 23.23 -35.73
C TYR A 27 7.22 22.37 -34.73
N GLU A 28 8.28 21.70 -35.16
CA GLU A 28 9.17 20.92 -34.29
C GLU A 28 9.88 21.81 -33.27
N GLU A 29 10.39 22.97 -33.69
CA GLU A 29 10.97 23.96 -32.77
C GLU A 29 9.96 24.47 -31.74
N CYS A 30 8.73 24.77 -32.16
CA CYS A 30 7.66 25.16 -31.24
C CYS A 30 7.37 24.05 -30.22
N TYR A 31 7.33 22.79 -30.68
CA TYR A 31 7.07 21.65 -29.82
C TYR A 31 8.18 21.45 -28.76
N ILE A 32 9.45 21.60 -29.15
CA ILE A 32 10.58 21.53 -28.22
C ILE A 32 10.47 22.63 -27.15
N LYS A 33 10.13 23.86 -27.55
CA LYS A 33 9.93 24.97 -26.60
C LYS A 33 8.77 24.70 -25.62
N ILE A 34 7.68 24.10 -26.09
CA ILE A 34 6.57 23.69 -25.22
C ILE A 34 7.02 22.62 -24.22
N LEU A 35 7.85 21.65 -24.65
CA LEU A 35 8.41 20.64 -23.75
C LEU A 35 9.35 21.24 -22.71
N ASP A 36 10.13 22.27 -23.06
CA ASP A 36 10.99 22.96 -22.09
C ASP A 36 10.17 23.77 -21.08
N CYS A 37 9.00 24.29 -21.46
CA CYS A 37 8.05 24.90 -20.51
C CYS A 37 7.49 23.90 -19.49
N MET A 38 7.57 22.58 -19.72
CA MET A 38 7.21 21.58 -18.71
C MET A 38 8.17 21.59 -17.51
N ASP A 39 9.43 22.02 -17.71
CA ASP A 39 10.44 22.14 -16.67
C ASP A 39 10.37 23.48 -15.92
N HIS A 40 9.38 24.34 -16.18
CA HIS A 40 9.26 25.65 -15.52
C HIS A 40 8.93 25.53 -14.03
N ASP A 41 9.40 26.48 -13.22
CA ASP A 41 9.21 26.51 -11.76
C ASP A 41 7.74 26.58 -11.31
N ASN A 42 6.84 27.04 -12.20
CA ASN A 42 5.42 27.18 -11.88
C ASN A 42 4.67 25.94 -12.37
N SER A 43 4.15 25.16 -11.42
CA SER A 43 3.40 23.93 -11.70
C SER A 43 2.23 24.17 -12.68
N LYS A 44 1.55 25.33 -12.62
CA LYS A 44 0.43 25.64 -13.53
C LYS A 44 0.88 25.77 -14.99
N VAL A 45 2.06 26.35 -15.22
CA VAL A 45 2.63 26.52 -16.57
C VAL A 45 3.02 25.15 -17.12
N GLY A 46 3.66 24.31 -16.31
CA GLY A 46 4.01 22.94 -16.71
C GLY A 46 2.78 22.08 -17.03
N LEU A 47 1.70 22.21 -16.24
CA LEU A 47 0.44 21.53 -16.51
C LEU A 47 -0.22 22.00 -17.81
N GLN A 48 -0.19 23.30 -18.10
CA GLN A 48 -0.73 23.82 -19.36
C GLN A 48 0.12 23.36 -20.54
N ALA A 49 1.45 23.39 -20.41
CA ALA A 49 2.38 22.91 -21.43
C ALA A 49 2.13 21.44 -21.79
N LEU A 50 1.92 20.57 -20.79
CA LEU A 50 1.55 19.16 -21.01
C LEU A 50 0.22 19.05 -21.78
N SER A 51 -0.79 19.83 -21.40
CA SER A 51 -2.08 19.82 -22.11
C SER A 51 -1.94 20.22 -23.56
N THR A 52 -1.18 21.29 -23.83
CA THR A 52 -0.93 21.76 -25.19
C THR A 52 -0.13 20.74 -25.99
N ALA A 53 0.87 20.08 -25.40
CA ALA A 53 1.64 19.04 -26.06
C ALA A 53 0.78 17.83 -26.43
N MET A 54 -0.12 17.40 -25.53
CA MET A 54 -1.05 16.28 -25.78
C MET A 54 -2.13 16.65 -26.79
N SER A 55 -2.67 17.87 -26.76
CA SER A 55 -3.61 18.35 -27.78
C SER A 55 -2.97 18.44 -29.15
N LEU A 56 -1.72 18.93 -29.24
CA LEU A 56 -0.96 18.95 -30.49
C LEU A 56 -0.72 17.53 -31.01
N LEU A 57 -0.39 16.59 -30.12
CA LEU A 57 -0.24 15.18 -30.46
C LEU A 57 -1.54 14.58 -31.00
N ALA A 58 -2.69 14.89 -30.37
CA ALA A 58 -4.01 14.48 -30.85
C ALA A 58 -4.31 15.04 -32.25
N THR A 59 -3.97 16.31 -32.50
CA THR A 59 -4.18 16.92 -33.83
C THR A 59 -3.27 16.31 -34.90
N GLU A 60 -2.04 15.96 -34.56
CA GLU A 60 -1.11 15.30 -35.49
C GLU A 60 -1.54 13.86 -35.80
N CYS A 61 -2.11 13.17 -34.82
CA CYS A 61 -2.75 11.87 -35.02
C CYS A 61 -3.88 11.94 -36.08
N ARG A 62 -4.74 12.96 -36.00
CA ARG A 62 -5.85 13.18 -36.94
C ARG A 62 -5.36 13.68 -38.31
N HIS A 63 -4.23 14.38 -38.34
CA HIS A 63 -3.68 15.01 -39.54
C HIS A 63 -2.17 14.73 -39.66
N PRO A 64 -1.78 13.56 -40.19
CA PRO A 64 -0.37 13.19 -40.30
C PRO A 64 0.41 14.14 -41.23
N LEU A 65 1.57 14.60 -40.76
CA LEU A 65 2.46 15.54 -41.45
C LEU A 65 3.02 14.98 -42.77
N LEU A 66 3.23 13.66 -42.83
CA LEU A 66 3.72 12.92 -43.98
C LEU A 66 2.67 11.88 -44.40
N ARG A 67 2.04 12.09 -45.56
CA ARG A 67 1.32 11.01 -46.26
C ARG A 67 2.39 10.08 -46.84
N TYR A 68 2.81 9.07 -46.09
CA TYR A 68 3.68 8.06 -46.66
C TYR A 68 2.94 7.33 -47.78
N THR A 69 3.57 7.29 -48.95
CA THR A 69 3.20 6.46 -50.09
C THR A 69 3.49 5.01 -49.77
N SER A 70 2.56 4.31 -49.12
CA SER A 70 2.27 2.85 -49.22
C SER A 70 1.48 2.36 -47.99
N ASP A 71 0.21 2.01 -48.18
CA ASP A 71 -0.63 1.02 -47.45
C ASP A 71 -0.38 0.72 -45.95
N GLN A 72 -0.11 1.71 -45.11
CA GLN A 72 -0.36 1.59 -43.66
C GLN A 72 -1.06 2.86 -43.15
N GLU A 73 -2.37 2.75 -42.95
CA GLU A 73 -3.29 3.82 -42.51
C GLU A 73 -3.07 4.31 -41.07
N ASN A 74 -1.93 4.00 -40.43
CA ASN A 74 -1.74 4.21 -38.99
C ASN A 74 -0.43 4.95 -38.68
N TYR A 75 -0.49 6.27 -38.55
CA TYR A 75 0.62 7.06 -38.02
C TYR A 75 0.30 7.53 -36.60
N PHE A 76 0.98 6.96 -35.61
CA PHE A 76 1.04 7.53 -34.26
C PHE A 76 2.43 8.17 -34.06
N PRO A 77 2.54 9.43 -33.58
CA PRO A 77 3.81 10.12 -33.39
C PRO A 77 4.55 9.61 -32.13
N VAL A 78 5.09 8.39 -32.21
CA VAL A 78 5.80 7.68 -31.14
C VAL A 78 6.97 8.49 -30.59
N ASN A 79 7.71 9.21 -31.45
CA ASN A 79 8.87 10.02 -31.04
C ASN A 79 8.48 11.22 -30.17
N LYS A 80 7.32 11.83 -30.43
CA LYS A 80 6.83 12.98 -29.66
C LYS A 80 6.31 12.56 -28.30
N LEU A 81 5.55 11.45 -28.26
CA LEU A 81 5.16 10.84 -26.99
C LEU A 81 6.40 10.43 -26.17
N ARG A 82 7.44 9.88 -26.80
CA ARG A 82 8.72 9.57 -26.15
C ARG A 82 9.33 10.81 -25.50
N SER A 83 9.37 11.95 -26.19
CA SER A 83 9.91 13.19 -25.62
C SER A 83 9.07 13.75 -24.47
N VAL A 84 7.73 13.62 -24.52
CA VAL A 84 6.85 13.96 -23.39
C VAL A 84 7.14 13.06 -22.19
N LEU A 85 7.24 11.74 -22.41
CA LEU A 85 7.53 10.78 -21.34
C LEU A 85 8.92 10.99 -20.72
N MET A 86 9.94 11.32 -21.52
CA MET A 86 11.27 11.68 -21.00
C MET A 86 11.24 12.90 -20.07
N LYS A 87 10.40 13.90 -20.38
CA LYS A 87 10.21 15.08 -19.51
C LYS A 87 9.36 14.76 -18.29
N LEU A 88 8.35 13.90 -18.40
CA LEU A 88 7.58 13.42 -17.24
C LEU A 88 8.47 12.64 -16.26
N LEU A 89 9.37 11.81 -16.79
CA LEU A 89 10.38 11.06 -16.04
C LEU A 89 11.64 11.89 -15.73
N SER A 90 11.57 13.23 -15.79
CA SER A 90 12.74 14.09 -15.57
C SER A 90 13.41 13.84 -14.21
N VAL A 91 14.74 13.93 -14.22
CA VAL A 91 15.63 13.72 -13.07
C VAL A 91 15.61 14.91 -12.09
N LYS A 92 15.09 16.07 -12.52
CA LYS A 92 15.30 17.35 -11.82
C LYS A 92 14.26 17.68 -10.75
N ARG A 93 13.03 17.13 -10.84
CA ARG A 93 11.92 17.47 -9.94
C ARG A 93 10.99 16.29 -9.68
N ASN A 94 10.31 16.33 -8.55
CA ASN A 94 9.17 15.46 -8.31
C ASN A 94 7.98 15.91 -9.19
N ASN A 95 7.65 15.10 -10.18
CA ASN A 95 6.67 15.41 -11.22
C ASN A 95 5.28 14.82 -10.91
N THR A 96 4.98 14.48 -9.65
CA THR A 96 3.64 14.02 -9.23
C THR A 96 2.48 14.82 -9.85
N PRO A 97 2.47 16.18 -9.87
CA PRO A 97 1.36 16.92 -10.47
C PRO A 97 1.23 16.71 -11.98
N LEU A 98 2.35 16.62 -12.70
CA LEU A 98 2.33 16.35 -14.14
C LEU A 98 1.87 14.91 -14.42
N ILE A 99 2.31 13.95 -13.60
CA ILE A 99 1.88 12.56 -13.68
C ILE A 99 0.38 12.44 -13.39
N ASN A 100 -0.14 13.16 -12.39
CA ASN A 100 -1.56 13.23 -12.09
C ASN A 100 -2.36 13.73 -13.30
N LYS A 101 -1.93 14.82 -13.94
CA LYS A 101 -2.59 15.28 -15.16
C LYS A 101 -2.44 14.30 -16.32
N HIS A 102 -1.30 13.62 -16.45
CA HIS A 102 -1.12 12.58 -17.45
C HIS A 102 -2.12 11.42 -17.28
N THR A 103 -2.57 11.13 -16.05
CA THR A 103 -3.60 10.07 -15.84
C THR A 103 -4.93 10.35 -16.52
N GLU A 104 -5.29 11.62 -16.73
CA GLU A 104 -6.49 11.97 -17.50
C GLU A 104 -6.38 11.49 -18.96
N TYR A 105 -5.15 11.43 -19.49
CA TYR A 105 -4.87 10.94 -20.84
C TYR A 105 -4.63 9.43 -20.90
N LEU A 106 -4.39 8.75 -19.76
CA LEU A 106 -4.30 7.29 -19.70
C LEU A 106 -5.67 6.60 -19.85
N ILE A 107 -6.77 7.37 -19.80
CA ILE A 107 -8.12 6.91 -20.15
C ILE A 107 -8.20 6.52 -21.65
N PHE A 108 -7.30 7.06 -22.48
CA PHE A 108 -7.25 6.69 -23.90
C PHE A 108 -6.37 5.46 -24.11
N ASP A 109 -6.95 4.41 -24.70
CA ASP A 109 -6.26 3.12 -24.86
C ASP A 109 -5.06 3.20 -25.82
N ASP A 110 -5.11 4.09 -26.81
CA ASP A 110 -3.99 4.35 -27.73
C ASP A 110 -2.76 4.82 -26.96
N ILE A 111 -2.95 5.81 -26.08
CA ILE A 111 -1.88 6.37 -25.28
C ILE A 111 -1.40 5.34 -24.29
N LEU A 112 -2.31 4.60 -23.65
CA LEU A 112 -1.94 3.52 -22.74
C LEU A 112 -1.07 2.46 -23.43
N PHE A 113 -1.44 2.01 -24.63
CA PHE A 113 -0.67 1.03 -25.38
C PHE A 113 0.70 1.56 -25.83
N TYR A 114 0.75 2.77 -26.40
CA TYR A 114 2.02 3.35 -26.86
C TYR A 114 2.94 3.76 -25.70
N THR A 115 2.40 4.16 -24.56
CA THR A 115 3.19 4.39 -23.34
C THR A 115 3.82 3.09 -22.85
N TRP A 116 3.07 1.98 -22.78
CA TRP A 116 3.63 0.64 -22.48
C TRP A 116 4.67 0.18 -23.49
N LYS A 117 4.47 0.47 -24.78
CA LYS A 117 5.44 0.15 -25.85
C LYS A 117 6.74 0.94 -25.73
N LEU A 118 6.66 2.19 -25.29
CA LEU A 118 7.81 3.08 -25.13
C LEU A 118 8.57 2.86 -23.83
N LEU A 119 7.88 2.41 -22.78
CA LEU A 119 8.43 2.28 -21.43
C LEU A 119 9.77 1.50 -21.37
N PRO A 120 9.92 0.30 -22.00
CA PRO A 120 11.18 -0.46 -21.98
C PRO A 120 12.36 0.24 -22.66
N SER A 121 12.08 1.23 -23.52
CA SER A 121 13.12 2.01 -24.21
C SER A 121 13.51 3.29 -23.45
N LEU A 122 12.74 3.62 -22.41
CA LEU A 122 12.95 4.75 -21.51
C LEU A 122 13.57 4.28 -20.18
N THR A 123 13.45 3.01 -19.83
CA THR A 123 14.11 2.45 -18.64
C THR A 123 15.62 2.64 -18.70
N ALA A 124 16.17 3.26 -17.66
CA ALA A 124 17.61 3.35 -17.47
C ALA A 124 18.19 1.95 -17.24
N LYS A 125 19.21 1.57 -18.01
CA LYS A 125 19.93 0.30 -17.85
C LYS A 125 20.95 0.34 -16.70
N SER A 126 21.24 1.52 -16.18
CA SER A 126 22.13 1.79 -15.04
C SER A 126 21.33 2.49 -13.95
N ASN A 127 21.79 2.41 -12.69
CA ASN A 127 21.17 3.02 -11.51
C ASN A 127 20.81 4.49 -11.76
N PRO A 128 19.51 4.84 -11.87
CA PRO A 128 19.08 6.21 -12.06
C PRO A 128 18.97 6.96 -10.72
N ASN A 129 18.77 8.28 -10.79
CA ASN A 129 18.59 9.11 -9.60
C ASN A 129 17.31 8.75 -8.82
N GLU A 130 17.28 8.97 -7.51
CA GLU A 130 16.13 8.64 -6.64
C GLU A 130 14.81 9.27 -7.15
N LEU A 131 14.86 10.54 -7.58
CA LEU A 131 13.70 11.24 -8.14
C LEU A 131 13.18 10.60 -9.42
N TYR A 132 14.06 10.04 -10.24
CA TYR A 132 13.69 9.31 -11.45
C TYR A 132 12.92 8.04 -11.08
N ILE A 133 13.42 7.28 -10.10
CA ILE A 133 12.79 6.06 -9.60
C ILE A 133 11.39 6.39 -9.08
N MET A 134 11.25 7.41 -8.24
CA MET A 134 9.95 7.83 -7.69
C MET A 134 8.95 8.24 -8.77
N ASN A 135 9.37 9.08 -9.72
CA ASN A 135 8.51 9.51 -10.83
C ASN A 135 8.09 8.31 -11.69
N TYR A 136 9.01 7.37 -11.93
CA TYR A 136 8.75 6.17 -12.71
C TYR A 136 7.78 5.22 -12.02
N LEU A 137 7.97 4.96 -10.72
CA LEU A 137 7.07 4.14 -9.90
C LEU A 137 5.69 4.78 -9.76
N SER A 138 5.62 6.10 -9.55
CA SER A 138 4.36 6.83 -9.50
C SER A 138 3.58 6.72 -10.82
N LEU A 139 4.28 6.78 -11.97
CA LEU A 139 3.65 6.57 -13.27
C LEU A 139 3.13 5.12 -13.40
N LEU A 140 3.94 4.12 -13.04
CA LEU A 140 3.55 2.71 -13.09
C LEU A 140 2.33 2.41 -12.20
N GLU A 141 2.26 2.98 -11.00
CA GLU A 141 1.14 2.82 -10.07
C GLU A 141 -0.20 3.21 -10.72
N LYS A 142 -0.16 4.25 -11.54
CA LYS A 142 -1.32 4.84 -12.21
C LYS A 142 -1.66 4.19 -13.55
N MET A 143 -0.75 3.40 -14.13
CA MET A 143 -0.98 2.74 -15.41
C MET A 143 -1.83 1.48 -15.24
N GLN A 144 -2.85 1.33 -16.08
CA GLN A 144 -3.62 0.09 -16.19
C GLN A 144 -2.97 -0.85 -17.20
N ILE A 145 -3.10 -2.15 -16.96
CA ILE A 145 -2.54 -3.20 -17.84
C ILE A 145 -3.60 -3.74 -18.79
N TYR A 146 -4.88 -3.61 -18.41
CA TYR A 146 -6.04 -3.94 -19.22
C TYR A 146 -6.59 -2.68 -19.92
N PRO A 147 -7.31 -2.84 -21.03
CA PRO A 147 -8.01 -1.72 -21.65
C PRO A 147 -9.02 -1.11 -20.68
N ASN A 148 -9.28 0.19 -20.83
CA ASN A 148 -10.26 0.85 -19.99
C ASN A 148 -11.67 0.30 -20.30
N ALA A 149 -12.56 0.30 -19.30
CA ALA A 149 -13.94 -0.21 -19.46
C ALA A 149 -14.74 0.52 -20.55
N GLU A 150 -14.37 1.77 -20.86
CA GLU A 150 -14.84 2.52 -22.02
C GLU A 150 -13.64 2.78 -22.95
N THR A 151 -13.56 2.06 -24.07
CA THR A 151 -12.47 2.21 -25.04
C THR A 151 -12.60 3.56 -25.74
N LYS A 152 -11.78 4.54 -25.33
CA LYS A 152 -11.73 5.86 -25.95
C LYS A 152 -10.41 5.98 -26.71
N HIS A 153 -10.48 6.37 -27.97
CA HIS A 153 -9.32 6.62 -28.82
C HIS A 153 -9.09 8.12 -28.94
N LEU A 154 -7.87 8.59 -28.69
CA LEU A 154 -7.55 10.02 -28.83
C LEU A 154 -7.42 10.40 -30.31
N CYS A 155 -6.98 9.45 -31.14
CA CYS A 155 -6.61 9.67 -32.54
C CYS A 155 -7.79 9.58 -33.54
N GLY A 156 -9.02 9.30 -33.05
CA GLY A 156 -10.26 9.34 -33.84
C GLY A 156 -10.97 7.99 -33.94
N GLU A 157 -12.29 8.01 -34.05
CA GLU A 157 -13.15 6.81 -34.08
C GLU A 157 -12.95 5.95 -35.35
N ASP A 158 -12.50 6.54 -36.46
CA ASP A 158 -12.28 5.83 -37.73
C ASP A 158 -11.02 4.93 -37.75
N GLN A 159 -10.07 5.15 -36.83
CA GLN A 159 -8.87 4.30 -36.65
C GLN A 159 -9.06 3.22 -35.56
N ALA A 160 -10.23 3.17 -34.92
CA ALA A 160 -10.56 2.27 -33.81
C ALA A 160 -10.47 0.78 -34.17
N SER A 161 -10.47 0.43 -35.47
CA SER A 161 -10.40 -0.95 -35.94
C SER A 161 -8.98 -1.51 -36.09
N LEU A 162 -7.93 -0.68 -35.94
CA LEU A 162 -6.55 -1.08 -36.29
C LEU A 162 -5.53 -0.98 -35.15
N ILE A 163 -5.81 -0.27 -34.06
CA ILE A 163 -4.97 -0.27 -32.85
C ILE A 163 -5.56 -1.26 -31.86
N ASN A 164 -5.42 -2.56 -32.17
CA ASN A 164 -5.78 -3.60 -31.22
C ASN A 164 -4.81 -3.51 -30.03
N PHE A 165 -5.35 -3.21 -28.85
CA PHE A 165 -4.61 -3.27 -27.60
C PHE A 165 -4.10 -4.71 -27.39
N ASP A 166 -2.83 -4.95 -27.69
CA ASP A 166 -2.22 -6.26 -27.50
C ASP A 166 -1.78 -6.42 -26.05
N GLU A 167 -2.62 -7.06 -25.25
CA GLU A 167 -2.33 -7.39 -23.86
C GLU A 167 -1.04 -8.21 -23.70
N THR A 168 -0.72 -9.07 -24.66
CA THR A 168 0.45 -9.95 -24.57
C THR A 168 1.74 -9.16 -24.73
N LEU A 169 1.75 -8.17 -25.63
CA LEU A 169 2.86 -7.26 -25.81
C LEU A 169 3.04 -6.34 -24.60
N THR A 170 1.94 -5.84 -24.02
CA THR A 170 1.96 -5.02 -22.81
C THR A 170 2.55 -5.78 -21.63
N LYS A 171 2.11 -7.03 -21.39
CA LYS A 171 2.67 -7.90 -20.33
C LYS A 171 4.15 -8.19 -20.56
N LYS A 172 4.56 -8.47 -21.80
CA LYS A 172 5.97 -8.69 -22.14
C LYS A 172 6.83 -7.45 -21.89
N ASN A 173 6.33 -6.27 -22.22
CA ASN A 173 7.02 -5.00 -21.98
C ASN A 173 7.11 -4.69 -20.49
N LEU A 174 6.05 -4.94 -19.73
CA LEU A 174 6.05 -4.86 -18.27
C LEU A 174 7.13 -5.76 -17.67
N ASN A 175 7.21 -7.03 -18.06
CA ASN A 175 8.21 -7.97 -17.54
C ASN A 175 9.64 -7.51 -17.83
N ARG A 176 9.91 -6.95 -19.02
CA ARG A 176 11.21 -6.36 -19.37
C ARG A 176 11.55 -5.13 -18.52
N VAL A 177 10.58 -4.25 -18.32
CA VAL A 177 10.72 -3.05 -17.50
C VAL A 177 11.00 -3.44 -16.06
N TRP A 178 10.23 -4.39 -15.52
CA TRP A 178 10.34 -4.82 -14.13
C TRP A 178 11.71 -5.44 -13.84
N GLN A 179 12.23 -6.27 -14.74
CA GLN A 179 13.58 -6.81 -14.63
C GLN A 179 14.65 -5.72 -14.50
N CYS A 180 14.48 -4.57 -15.14
CA CYS A 180 15.41 -3.44 -14.98
C CYS A 180 15.22 -2.72 -13.64
N ILE A 181 13.99 -2.48 -13.21
CA ILE A 181 13.70 -1.75 -11.96
C ILE A 181 14.22 -2.51 -10.74
N MET A 182 14.11 -3.84 -10.76
CA MET A 182 14.60 -4.70 -9.68
C MET A 182 16.12 -4.64 -9.49
N LEU A 183 16.86 -4.25 -10.52
CA LEU A 183 18.32 -4.10 -10.46
C LEU A 183 18.77 -2.72 -9.95
N TRP A 184 17.86 -1.76 -9.81
CA TRP A 184 18.19 -0.43 -9.32
C TRP A 184 18.43 -0.45 -7.81
N GLU A 185 19.30 0.44 -7.33
CA GLU A 185 19.48 0.70 -5.91
C GLU A 185 18.32 1.56 -5.40
N HIS A 186 17.64 1.07 -4.36
CA HIS A 186 16.44 1.72 -3.80
C HIS A 186 16.73 2.30 -2.41
N THR A 187 16.27 3.52 -2.18
CA THR A 187 16.19 4.12 -0.83
C THR A 187 14.97 3.56 -0.09
N GLN A 188 14.85 3.82 1.21
CA GLN A 188 13.73 3.32 2.01
C GLN A 188 12.36 3.77 1.47
N GLU A 189 12.29 5.00 0.96
CA GLU A 189 11.05 5.55 0.40
C GLU A 189 10.71 4.95 -0.97
N THR A 190 11.70 4.83 -1.88
CA THR A 190 11.47 4.24 -3.22
C THR A 190 11.13 2.77 -3.09
N HIS A 191 11.78 2.07 -2.17
CA HIS A 191 11.52 0.67 -1.89
C HIS A 191 10.09 0.44 -1.39
N ARG A 192 9.59 1.32 -0.50
CA ARG A 192 8.19 1.26 -0.05
C ARG A 192 7.21 1.42 -1.22
N GLN A 193 7.42 2.40 -2.10
CA GLN A 193 6.56 2.60 -3.26
C GLN A 193 6.66 1.43 -4.25
N LEU A 194 7.86 0.90 -4.48
CA LEU A 194 8.11 -0.26 -5.32
C LEU A 194 7.28 -1.46 -4.84
N LEU A 195 7.28 -1.73 -3.53
CA LEU A 195 6.49 -2.82 -2.96
C LEU A 195 4.98 -2.60 -3.13
N VAL A 196 4.48 -1.38 -2.96
CA VAL A 196 3.04 -1.09 -3.20
C VAL A 196 2.67 -1.40 -4.66
N VAL A 197 3.44 -0.87 -5.62
CA VAL A 197 3.21 -1.10 -7.05
C VAL A 197 3.34 -2.59 -7.40
N LEU A 198 4.34 -3.26 -6.83
CA LEU A 198 4.57 -4.69 -7.01
C LEU A 198 3.35 -5.51 -6.61
N LEU A 199 2.85 -5.30 -5.39
CA LEU A 199 1.79 -6.10 -4.79
C LEU A 199 0.43 -5.87 -5.41
N GLU A 200 0.11 -4.62 -5.77
CA GLU A 200 -1.22 -4.24 -6.24
C GLU A 200 -1.38 -4.39 -7.75
N LYS A 201 -0.30 -4.26 -8.51
CA LYS A 201 -0.35 -4.23 -9.98
C LYS A 201 0.50 -5.29 -10.64
N VAL A 202 1.77 -5.42 -10.26
CA VAL A 202 2.73 -6.19 -11.07
C VAL A 202 2.63 -7.69 -10.82
N LEU A 203 2.42 -8.10 -9.56
CA LEU A 203 2.54 -9.50 -9.11
C LEU A 203 1.72 -10.48 -9.96
N VAL A 204 0.50 -10.11 -10.33
CA VAL A 204 -0.46 -10.95 -11.08
C VAL A 204 -0.05 -11.15 -12.54
N HIS A 205 0.83 -10.31 -13.07
CA HIS A 205 1.21 -10.29 -14.49
C HIS A 205 2.64 -10.74 -14.75
N LEU A 206 3.38 -11.14 -13.71
CA LEU A 206 4.74 -11.66 -13.85
C LEU A 206 4.74 -13.06 -14.45
N ASP A 207 5.58 -13.28 -15.47
CA ASP A 207 5.74 -14.62 -16.09
C ASP A 207 6.37 -15.62 -15.12
N LYS A 208 7.29 -15.15 -14.27
CA LYS A 208 8.04 -15.96 -13.29
C LYS A 208 8.08 -15.26 -11.92
N PRO A 209 6.99 -15.33 -11.15
CA PRO A 209 6.89 -14.68 -9.85
C PRO A 209 7.89 -15.24 -8.82
N LEU A 210 8.33 -16.49 -8.97
CA LEU A 210 9.32 -17.12 -8.08
C LEU A 210 10.68 -16.41 -8.04
N ILE A 211 11.05 -15.62 -9.05
CA ILE A 211 12.32 -14.85 -9.02
C ILE A 211 12.28 -13.76 -7.95
N LEU A 212 11.09 -13.33 -7.56
CA LEU A 212 10.85 -12.25 -6.61
C LEU A 212 11.01 -12.70 -5.14
N THR A 213 11.13 -14.01 -4.90
CA THR A 213 11.21 -14.56 -3.53
C THR A 213 12.40 -14.00 -2.78
N ASP A 214 13.57 -14.00 -3.40
CA ASP A 214 14.82 -13.57 -2.76
C ASP A 214 14.74 -12.08 -2.40
N PHE A 215 14.25 -11.27 -3.34
CA PHE A 215 14.01 -9.85 -3.09
C PHE A 215 13.00 -9.60 -1.96
N LEU A 216 11.88 -10.34 -1.93
CA LEU A 216 10.88 -10.19 -0.87
C LEU A 216 11.42 -10.64 0.49
N MET A 217 12.28 -11.68 0.53
CA MET A 217 12.96 -12.13 1.74
C MET A 217 13.93 -11.07 2.25
N ASP A 218 14.77 -10.52 1.37
CA ASP A 218 15.67 -9.41 1.71
C ASP A 218 14.89 -8.19 2.23
N SER A 219 13.76 -7.88 1.59
CA SER A 219 12.86 -6.79 1.99
C SER A 219 12.20 -7.00 3.35
N LEU A 220 12.02 -8.26 3.75
CA LEU A 220 11.48 -8.65 5.05
C LEU A 220 12.51 -8.45 6.18
N ASP A 221 13.80 -8.55 5.85
CA ASP A 221 14.89 -8.40 6.82
C ASP A 221 15.29 -6.95 7.07
N VAL A 222 14.93 -6.02 6.18
CA VAL A 222 15.11 -4.56 6.37
C VAL A 222 14.33 -4.03 7.58
N GLY A 223 13.18 -4.64 7.91
CA GLY A 223 12.33 -4.20 9.03
C GLY A 223 11.46 -2.97 8.74
N GLY A 224 10.66 -2.57 9.74
CA GLY A 224 9.77 -1.41 9.64
C GLY A 224 8.62 -1.57 8.61
N PRO A 225 8.13 -0.47 8.02
CA PRO A 225 6.96 -0.51 7.11
C PRO A 225 7.22 -1.27 5.81
N VAL A 226 8.49 -1.38 5.38
CA VAL A 226 8.89 -2.15 4.19
C VAL A 226 8.67 -3.64 4.44
N SER A 227 9.08 -4.15 5.61
CA SER A 227 8.85 -5.55 5.99
C SER A 227 7.36 -5.91 6.05
N LEU A 228 6.50 -4.99 6.50
CA LEU A 228 5.05 -5.22 6.54
C LEU A 228 4.45 -5.37 5.14
N LEU A 229 4.91 -4.58 4.17
CA LEU A 229 4.50 -4.71 2.78
C LEU A 229 5.06 -5.99 2.15
N ALA A 230 6.34 -6.29 2.39
CA ALA A 230 6.99 -7.50 1.89
C ALA A 230 6.29 -8.78 2.37
N LEU A 231 5.82 -8.79 3.63
CA LEU A 231 5.03 -9.90 4.18
C LEU A 231 3.80 -10.21 3.34
N GLN A 232 3.10 -9.20 2.82
CA GLN A 232 1.99 -9.47 1.90
C GLN A 232 2.46 -10.14 0.62
N GLY A 233 3.59 -9.72 0.07
CA GLY A 233 4.13 -10.32 -1.16
C GLY A 233 4.43 -11.79 -0.95
N ILE A 234 5.09 -12.12 0.15
CA ILE A 234 5.35 -13.49 0.55
C ILE A 234 4.04 -14.25 0.75
N PHE A 235 3.03 -13.63 1.37
CA PHE A 235 1.73 -14.25 1.55
C PHE A 235 1.06 -14.62 0.22
N THR A 236 1.02 -13.70 -0.73
CA THR A 236 0.48 -14.00 -2.07
C THR A 236 1.30 -15.07 -2.78
N MET A 237 2.62 -15.09 -2.59
CA MET A 237 3.49 -16.17 -3.11
C MET A 237 3.19 -17.53 -2.48
N ILE A 238 2.92 -17.58 -1.19
CA ILE A 238 2.54 -18.83 -0.49
C ILE A 238 1.18 -19.32 -1.00
N GLN A 239 0.19 -18.42 -1.10
CA GLN A 239 -1.16 -18.81 -1.49
C GLN A 239 -1.31 -19.20 -2.96
N VAL A 240 -0.70 -18.42 -3.87
CA VAL A 240 -0.92 -18.59 -5.33
C VAL A 240 0.18 -19.43 -5.96
N HIS A 241 1.42 -19.30 -5.48
CA HIS A 241 2.59 -19.94 -6.08
C HIS A 241 3.16 -21.08 -5.22
N ASN A 242 2.47 -21.47 -4.13
CA ASN A 242 2.85 -22.57 -3.23
C ASN A 242 4.30 -22.48 -2.76
N LEU A 243 4.76 -21.27 -2.42
CA LEU A 243 6.08 -21.06 -1.83
C LEU A 243 6.13 -21.68 -0.42
N ASP A 244 7.10 -22.55 -0.18
CA ASP A 244 7.38 -23.05 1.17
C ASP A 244 8.34 -22.11 1.89
N TYR A 245 7.83 -21.31 2.84
CA TYR A 245 8.65 -20.48 3.71
C TYR A 245 8.71 -21.07 5.12
N PRO A 246 9.76 -21.86 5.45
CA PRO A 246 9.95 -22.37 6.79
C PRO A 246 10.27 -21.18 7.70
N ASN A 247 9.50 -20.99 8.78
CA ASN A 247 9.59 -19.90 9.77
C ASN A 247 8.75 -18.63 9.51
N ILE A 248 7.70 -18.70 8.68
CA ILE A 248 6.83 -17.51 8.48
C ILE A 248 6.23 -17.02 9.80
N PHE A 249 5.83 -17.94 10.67
CA PHE A 249 5.23 -17.60 11.95
C PHE A 249 6.23 -16.98 12.92
N ALA A 250 7.49 -17.41 12.93
CA ALA A 250 8.52 -16.79 13.76
C ALA A 250 8.77 -15.35 13.30
N LYS A 251 8.84 -15.12 11.98
CA LYS A 251 8.99 -13.77 11.45
C LYS A 251 7.76 -12.91 11.72
N LEU A 252 6.55 -13.41 11.47
CA LEU A 252 5.29 -12.73 11.79
C LEU A 252 5.22 -12.37 13.28
N TYR A 253 5.64 -13.29 14.16
CA TYR A 253 5.70 -13.05 15.60
C TYR A 253 6.70 -11.94 15.94
N SER A 254 7.89 -11.95 15.31
CA SER A 254 8.89 -10.89 15.51
C SER A 254 8.43 -9.52 15.03
N MET A 255 7.52 -9.44 14.04
CA MET A 255 6.99 -8.16 13.58
C MET A 255 6.11 -7.49 14.61
N PHE A 256 5.48 -8.25 15.52
CA PHE A 256 4.62 -7.72 16.58
C PHE A 256 5.43 -6.96 17.65
N GLU A 257 5.86 -5.76 17.32
CA GLU A 257 6.57 -4.81 18.18
C GLU A 257 5.74 -3.54 18.42
N PRO A 258 6.03 -2.77 19.49
CA PRO A 258 5.31 -1.54 19.79
C PRO A 258 5.29 -0.53 18.63
N GLU A 259 6.30 -0.56 17.76
CA GLU A 259 6.42 0.34 16.62
C GLU A 259 5.28 0.19 15.59
N ILE A 260 4.61 -0.96 15.52
CA ILE A 260 3.53 -1.19 14.54
C ILE A 260 2.40 -0.18 14.68
N PHE A 261 2.06 0.22 15.91
CA PHE A 261 0.90 1.07 16.17
C PHE A 261 1.02 2.46 15.51
N HIS A 262 2.26 2.89 15.23
CA HIS A 262 2.55 4.14 14.54
C HIS A 262 2.60 4.00 13.01
N THR A 263 2.55 2.77 12.48
CA THR A 263 2.62 2.53 11.04
C THR A 263 1.26 2.69 10.37
N LYS A 264 1.25 3.26 9.16
CA LYS A 264 0.04 3.38 8.32
C LYS A 264 -0.49 2.04 7.82
N TYR A 265 0.33 0.98 7.87
CA TYR A 265 0.01 -0.34 7.33
C TYR A 265 -0.43 -1.35 8.41
N LYS A 266 -0.69 -0.91 9.65
CA LYS A 266 -1.10 -1.78 10.75
C LYS A 266 -2.39 -2.56 10.45
N ALA A 267 -3.38 -1.94 9.81
CA ALA A 267 -4.63 -2.60 9.46
C ALA A 267 -4.37 -3.81 8.52
N ARG A 268 -3.49 -3.60 7.54
CA ARG A 268 -3.04 -4.63 6.60
C ARG A 268 -2.34 -5.79 7.33
N LEU A 269 -1.48 -5.49 8.31
CA LEU A 269 -0.81 -6.51 9.12
C LEU A 269 -1.81 -7.35 9.93
N PHE A 270 -2.73 -6.72 10.65
CA PHE A 270 -3.73 -7.43 11.45
C PHE A 270 -4.66 -8.29 10.59
N TYR A 271 -5.05 -7.80 9.40
CA TYR A 271 -5.81 -8.58 8.43
C TYR A 271 -5.03 -9.82 7.96
N LEU A 272 -3.76 -9.66 7.57
CA LEU A 272 -2.91 -10.77 7.15
C LEU A 272 -2.66 -11.77 8.29
N ALA A 273 -2.44 -11.26 9.50
CA ALA A 273 -2.22 -12.09 10.69
C ALA A 273 -3.46 -12.92 11.03
N ASP A 274 -4.67 -12.35 10.92
CA ASP A 274 -5.92 -13.09 11.14
C ASP A 274 -6.06 -14.23 10.13
N LEU A 275 -5.74 -13.95 8.87
CA LEU A 275 -5.78 -14.93 7.79
C LEU A 275 -4.75 -16.06 7.99
N PHE A 276 -3.53 -15.75 8.40
CA PHE A 276 -2.51 -16.76 8.73
C PHE A 276 -2.90 -17.62 9.93
N LEU A 277 -3.43 -16.99 11.00
CA LEU A 277 -3.79 -17.68 12.23
C LEU A 277 -5.17 -18.37 12.15
N SER A 278 -5.91 -18.16 11.06
CA SER A 278 -7.13 -18.93 10.75
C SER A 278 -6.84 -20.37 10.28
N SER A 279 -5.58 -20.70 9.98
CA SER A 279 -5.19 -22.04 9.54
C SER A 279 -5.45 -23.10 10.60
N THR A 280 -6.08 -24.21 10.21
CA THR A 280 -6.48 -25.31 11.10
C THR A 280 -5.31 -26.15 11.61
N HIS A 281 -4.15 -26.09 10.94
CA HIS A 281 -2.99 -26.94 11.23
C HIS A 281 -1.98 -26.32 12.20
N LEU A 282 -2.38 -25.25 12.91
CA LEU A 282 -1.48 -24.54 13.82
C LEU A 282 -1.42 -25.22 15.19
N PRO A 283 -0.21 -25.39 15.77
CA PRO A 283 -0.08 -25.90 17.12
C PRO A 283 -0.59 -24.86 18.13
N GLU A 284 -1.33 -25.30 19.14
CA GLU A 284 -1.95 -24.40 20.14
C GLU A 284 -0.92 -23.52 20.86
N MET A 285 0.29 -24.04 21.11
CA MET A 285 1.39 -23.28 21.73
C MET A 285 1.78 -22.03 20.92
N LEU A 286 1.75 -22.12 19.59
CA LEU A 286 2.06 -21.00 18.71
C LEU A 286 0.98 -19.93 18.82
N VAL A 287 -0.29 -20.34 18.76
CA VAL A 287 -1.41 -19.39 18.86
C VAL A 287 -1.45 -18.74 20.25
N ALA A 288 -1.15 -19.50 21.31
CA ALA A 288 -0.99 -18.97 22.67
C ALA A 288 0.08 -17.88 22.74
N ALA A 289 1.21 -18.07 22.06
CA ALA A 289 2.29 -17.08 22.00
C ALA A 289 1.82 -15.77 21.35
N PHE A 290 1.13 -15.85 20.21
CA PHE A 290 0.56 -14.68 19.54
C PHE A 290 -0.46 -13.97 20.44
N ALA A 291 -1.38 -14.71 21.04
CA ALA A 291 -2.40 -14.14 21.94
C ALA A 291 -1.76 -13.40 23.12
N LYS A 292 -0.76 -14.00 23.77
CA LYS A 292 -0.06 -13.41 24.92
C LYS A 292 0.80 -12.20 24.53
N ARG A 293 1.51 -12.26 23.40
CA ARG A 293 2.29 -11.11 22.89
C ARG A 293 1.39 -9.93 22.57
N LEU A 294 0.28 -10.16 21.86
CA LEU A 294 -0.70 -9.13 21.57
C LEU A 294 -1.33 -8.55 22.84
N ALA A 295 -1.66 -9.39 23.83
CA ALA A 295 -2.19 -8.92 25.11
C ALA A 295 -1.20 -8.00 25.85
N ARG A 296 0.11 -8.29 25.82
CA ARG A 296 1.14 -7.37 26.36
C ARG A 296 1.24 -6.08 25.56
N LEU A 297 1.23 -6.16 24.23
CA LEU A 297 1.27 -4.97 23.37
C LEU A 297 0.04 -4.08 23.58
N ALA A 298 -1.12 -4.64 23.91
CA ALA A 298 -2.34 -3.89 24.19
C ALA A 298 -2.18 -2.92 25.39
N LEU A 299 -1.24 -3.16 26.31
CA LEU A 299 -0.97 -2.23 27.41
C LEU A 299 -0.28 -0.94 26.95
N LEU A 300 0.40 -0.98 25.80
CA LEU A 300 1.10 0.17 25.21
C LEU A 300 0.34 0.79 24.04
N ALA A 301 -0.69 0.10 23.54
CA ALA A 301 -1.39 0.45 22.32
C ALA A 301 -2.35 1.65 22.52
N PRO A 302 -2.59 2.46 21.48
CA PRO A 302 -3.68 3.43 21.44
C PRO A 302 -5.06 2.76 21.59
N SER A 303 -6.06 3.50 22.07
CA SER A 303 -7.41 2.98 22.34
C SER A 303 -8.07 2.24 21.15
N GLU A 304 -7.85 2.70 19.93
CA GLU A 304 -8.37 2.06 18.71
C GLU A 304 -7.79 0.66 18.51
N ASP A 305 -6.49 0.52 18.72
CA ASP A 305 -5.74 -0.72 18.51
C ASP A 305 -6.02 -1.73 19.61
N ILE A 306 -6.26 -1.26 20.85
CA ILE A 306 -6.69 -2.15 21.95
C ILE A 306 -7.98 -2.87 21.59
N ILE A 307 -8.94 -2.17 20.98
CA ILE A 307 -10.22 -2.77 20.56
C ILE A 307 -9.95 -3.83 19.49
N ILE A 308 -9.08 -3.57 18.50
CA ILE A 308 -8.69 -4.55 17.48
C ILE A 308 -8.07 -5.78 18.14
N ILE A 309 -7.10 -5.58 19.04
CA ILE A 309 -6.40 -6.66 19.74
C ILE A 309 -7.36 -7.51 20.59
N CYS A 310 -8.28 -6.89 21.34
CA CYS A 310 -9.26 -7.62 22.14
C CYS A 310 -10.11 -8.56 21.28
N HIS A 311 -10.64 -8.08 20.17
CA HIS A 311 -11.42 -8.91 19.24
C HIS A 311 -10.56 -9.98 18.57
N PHE A 312 -9.34 -9.65 18.18
CA PHE A 312 -8.39 -10.58 17.57
C PHE A 312 -8.05 -11.74 18.52
N VAL A 313 -7.64 -11.43 19.75
CA VAL A 313 -7.34 -12.46 20.78
C VAL A 313 -8.60 -13.25 21.13
N GLY A 314 -9.75 -12.60 21.21
CA GLY A 314 -11.03 -13.27 21.39
C GLY A 314 -11.30 -14.31 20.29
N ASN A 315 -11.13 -13.93 19.01
CA ASN A 315 -11.29 -14.84 17.88
C ASN A 315 -10.31 -16.01 17.93
N LEU A 316 -9.04 -15.78 18.32
CA LEU A 316 -8.07 -16.87 18.49
C LEU A 316 -8.52 -17.89 19.55
N ILE A 317 -9.07 -17.44 20.67
CA ILE A 317 -9.57 -18.30 21.75
C ILE A 317 -10.84 -19.06 21.31
N LEU A 318 -11.70 -18.42 20.48
CA LEU A 318 -12.87 -19.08 19.91
C LEU A 318 -12.48 -20.22 18.96
N ARG A 319 -11.48 -19.99 18.09
CA ARG A 319 -10.98 -20.99 17.14
C ARG A 319 -10.23 -22.13 17.82
N HIS A 320 -9.49 -21.84 18.89
CA HIS A 320 -8.67 -22.81 19.61
C HIS A 320 -9.12 -22.95 21.08
N PRO A 321 -10.05 -23.88 21.38
CA PRO A 321 -10.62 -24.01 22.72
C PRO A 321 -9.59 -24.39 23.80
N GLY A 322 -8.44 -24.98 23.44
CA GLY A 322 -7.32 -25.24 24.36
C GLY A 322 -6.77 -23.96 25.01
N LEU A 323 -6.91 -22.80 24.34
CA LEU A 323 -6.48 -21.50 24.88
C LEU A 323 -7.38 -20.97 25.99
N LYS A 324 -8.55 -21.59 26.24
CA LYS A 324 -9.40 -21.21 27.38
C LYS A 324 -8.67 -21.36 28.72
N TYR A 325 -7.63 -22.19 28.78
CA TYR A 325 -6.74 -22.31 29.94
C TYR A 325 -6.07 -20.98 30.31
N LEU A 326 -5.79 -20.11 29.32
CA LEU A 326 -5.19 -18.79 29.55
C LEU A 326 -6.14 -17.81 30.26
N LEU A 327 -7.46 -18.05 30.14
CA LEU A 327 -8.51 -17.27 30.81
C LEU A 327 -8.78 -17.80 32.21
N HIS A 328 -8.84 -19.12 32.36
CA HIS A 328 -9.16 -19.77 33.61
C HIS A 328 -8.27 -20.99 33.84
N ASN A 329 -7.31 -20.85 34.75
CA ASN A 329 -6.51 -21.97 35.22
C ASN A 329 -7.25 -22.70 36.33
N GLY A 330 -7.88 -23.84 36.00
CA GLY A 330 -8.64 -24.65 36.95
C GLY A 330 -7.81 -25.25 38.09
N ASN A 331 -6.47 -25.20 38.02
CA ASN A 331 -5.60 -25.82 39.00
C ASN A 331 -5.24 -24.92 40.20
N GLY A 332 -5.76 -23.70 40.30
CA GLY A 332 -5.65 -22.84 41.50
C GLY A 332 -4.21 -22.56 41.98
N ALA A 333 -3.21 -22.89 41.18
CA ALA A 333 -1.81 -22.67 41.53
C ALA A 333 -1.54 -21.16 41.43
N ILE A 334 -1.21 -20.57 42.59
CA ILE A 334 -0.73 -19.19 42.67
C ILE A 334 0.67 -19.21 42.04
N THR A 335 0.74 -18.99 40.73
CA THR A 335 2.00 -18.84 40.03
C THR A 335 2.63 -17.52 40.46
N SER A 336 3.70 -17.57 41.25
CA SER A 336 4.38 -16.38 41.79
C SER A 336 5.09 -15.54 40.72
N LEU A 337 5.34 -16.11 39.53
CA LEU A 337 6.03 -15.44 38.43
C LEU A 337 5.53 -15.94 37.07
N ASP A 338 5.13 -15.02 36.19
CA ASP A 338 4.67 -15.33 34.82
C ASP A 338 5.79 -16.05 34.03
N PRO A 339 5.59 -17.29 33.52
CA PRO A 339 6.60 -18.03 32.76
C PRO A 339 6.81 -17.49 31.33
N TYR A 340 5.98 -16.55 30.86
CA TYR A 340 6.07 -16.03 29.50
C TYR A 340 7.30 -15.14 29.27
N ILE A 341 8.04 -15.42 28.19
CA ILE A 341 9.24 -14.67 27.78
C ILE A 341 8.89 -13.80 26.57
N MET A 342 8.88 -12.47 26.78
CA MET A 342 8.51 -11.49 25.75
C MET A 342 9.61 -11.29 24.69
N GLU A 343 10.89 -11.36 25.09
CA GLU A 343 12.05 -11.13 24.21
C GLU A 343 12.34 -12.30 23.26
N GLU A 344 11.71 -13.46 23.50
CA GLU A 344 11.90 -14.63 22.67
C GLU A 344 11.33 -14.36 21.26
N ARG A 345 12.05 -14.78 20.21
CA ARG A 345 11.62 -14.59 18.81
C ARG A 345 10.89 -15.81 18.27
N ASP A 346 11.17 -16.99 18.81
CA ASP A 346 10.44 -18.21 18.45
C ASP A 346 9.14 -18.32 19.27
N PRO A 347 7.95 -18.29 18.64
CA PRO A 347 6.68 -18.37 19.37
C PRO A 347 6.58 -19.68 20.17
N LEU A 348 7.14 -20.77 19.66
CA LEU A 348 7.13 -22.09 20.30
C LEU A 348 7.96 -22.16 21.59
N LYS A 349 8.93 -21.27 21.79
CA LYS A 349 9.81 -21.23 22.97
C LYS A 349 9.39 -20.20 24.03
N SER A 350 8.37 -19.39 23.73
CA SER A 350 7.90 -18.30 24.59
C SER A 350 7.21 -18.75 25.88
N ASN A 351 6.88 -20.05 26.03
CA ASN A 351 6.15 -20.63 27.16
C ASN A 351 4.79 -19.98 27.47
N ALA A 352 4.17 -19.33 26.49
CA ALA A 352 2.90 -18.62 26.67
C ALA A 352 1.73 -19.49 27.11
N ILE A 353 1.73 -20.79 26.78
CA ILE A 353 0.63 -21.72 27.14
C ILE A 353 0.48 -21.90 28.66
N ASN A 354 1.58 -21.73 29.41
CA ASN A 354 1.59 -21.87 30.87
C ASN A 354 1.32 -20.53 31.60
N SER A 355 1.10 -19.45 30.85
CA SER A 355 0.81 -18.11 31.36
C SER A 355 -0.71 -17.88 31.47
N SER A 356 -1.11 -16.72 32.01
CA SER A 356 -2.49 -16.21 31.95
C SER A 356 -2.55 -14.83 31.27
N LEU A 357 -3.75 -14.38 30.89
CA LEU A 357 -3.98 -13.10 30.19
C LEU A 357 -4.38 -11.95 31.14
N TRP A 358 -3.54 -11.67 32.15
CA TRP A 358 -3.81 -10.59 33.10
C TRP A 358 -3.89 -9.21 32.44
N GLU A 359 -3.17 -9.02 31.34
CA GLU A 359 -3.13 -7.75 30.62
C GLU A 359 -4.54 -7.36 30.12
N LEU A 360 -5.28 -8.31 29.54
CA LEU A 360 -6.66 -8.05 29.09
C LEU A 360 -7.62 -7.87 30.27
N GLN A 361 -7.39 -8.53 31.40
CA GLN A 361 -8.17 -8.31 32.62
C GLN A 361 -7.98 -6.88 33.15
N THR A 362 -6.76 -6.34 33.14
CA THR A 362 -6.53 -4.95 33.56
C THR A 362 -7.23 -3.94 32.67
N LEU A 363 -7.31 -4.22 31.36
CA LEU A 363 -7.99 -3.37 30.38
C LEU A 363 -9.53 -3.31 30.57
N GLN A 364 -10.12 -4.18 31.39
CA GLN A 364 -11.54 -4.07 31.78
C GLN A 364 -11.82 -2.79 32.58
N SER A 365 -10.80 -2.24 33.25
CA SER A 365 -10.88 -0.98 34.02
C SER A 365 -10.39 0.24 33.23
N HIS A 366 -10.27 0.13 31.90
CA HIS A 366 -9.77 1.21 31.06
C HIS A 366 -10.68 2.45 31.08
N VAL A 367 -10.07 3.63 30.99
CA VAL A 367 -10.75 4.94 31.07
C VAL A 367 -11.84 5.08 30.00
N GLN A 368 -11.58 4.54 28.81
CA GLN A 368 -12.53 4.58 27.70
C GLN A 368 -13.54 3.41 27.79
N PRO A 369 -14.86 3.68 27.87
CA PRO A 369 -15.87 2.64 28.04
C PRO A 369 -15.94 1.61 26.92
N SER A 370 -15.65 2.00 25.67
CA SER A 370 -15.65 1.07 24.53
C SER A 370 -14.51 0.06 24.58
N VAL A 371 -13.34 0.46 25.07
CA VAL A 371 -12.20 -0.44 25.32
C VAL A 371 -12.53 -1.40 26.46
N ALA A 372 -13.04 -0.85 27.59
CA ALA A 372 -13.46 -1.67 28.72
C ALA A 372 -14.53 -2.69 28.31
N ALA A 373 -15.51 -2.29 27.47
CA ALA A 373 -16.52 -3.18 26.92
C ALA A 373 -15.92 -4.29 26.03
N ALA A 374 -14.95 -3.96 25.18
CA ALA A 374 -14.26 -4.94 24.36
C ALA A 374 -13.48 -5.97 25.18
N ALA A 375 -12.92 -5.60 26.35
CA ALA A 375 -12.21 -6.53 27.23
C ALA A 375 -13.11 -7.38 28.15
N ARG A 376 -14.44 -7.17 28.16
CA ARG A 376 -15.37 -7.89 29.07
C ARG A 376 -15.45 -9.39 28.80
N PHE A 377 -15.12 -9.86 27.60
CA PHE A 377 -15.22 -11.29 27.26
C PHE A 377 -14.31 -12.18 28.12
N ILE A 378 -13.31 -11.63 28.80
CA ILE A 378 -12.45 -12.37 29.74
C ILE A 378 -13.25 -12.86 30.97
N GLY A 379 -14.20 -12.05 31.45
CA GLY A 379 -15.02 -12.37 32.64
C GLY A 379 -16.45 -12.82 32.32
N ALA A 380 -16.83 -12.81 31.04
CA ALA A 380 -18.15 -13.16 30.54
C ALA A 380 -18.08 -14.42 29.67
N PRO A 381 -19.20 -15.15 29.46
CA PRO A 381 -19.20 -16.24 28.50
C PRO A 381 -18.82 -15.73 27.11
N LEU A 382 -17.90 -16.45 26.45
CA LEU A 382 -17.48 -16.16 25.08
C LEU A 382 -18.69 -16.24 24.13
N PRO A 383 -18.79 -15.36 23.12
CA PRO A 383 -19.86 -15.44 22.14
C PRO A 383 -19.72 -16.67 21.25
N SER A 384 -20.84 -17.13 20.68
CA SER A 384 -20.84 -18.27 19.75
C SER A 384 -20.32 -17.93 18.35
N VAL A 385 -20.22 -16.65 18.00
CA VAL A 385 -19.84 -16.15 16.67
C VAL A 385 -18.60 -15.27 16.80
N GLU A 386 -17.69 -15.38 15.84
CA GLU A 386 -16.49 -14.55 15.73
C GLU A 386 -16.84 -13.07 15.53
N TRP A 387 -15.98 -12.21 16.06
CA TRP A 387 -16.06 -10.77 15.82
C TRP A 387 -15.52 -10.44 14.43
N ASP A 388 -16.23 -9.59 13.70
CA ASP A 388 -15.80 -9.08 12.41
C ASP A 388 -14.72 -8.01 12.57
N ILE A 389 -13.46 -8.43 12.48
CA ILE A 389 -12.29 -7.55 12.65
C ILE A 389 -12.24 -6.51 11.52
N GLY A 390 -12.72 -6.84 10.30
CA GLY A 390 -12.64 -5.97 9.11
C GLY A 390 -13.28 -4.60 9.35
N LYS A 391 -14.45 -4.59 10.00
CA LYS A 391 -15.13 -3.34 10.38
C LYS A 391 -14.41 -2.55 11.48
N VAL A 392 -13.62 -3.22 12.31
CA VAL A 392 -12.90 -2.59 13.44
C VAL A 392 -11.60 -1.96 12.95
N LEU A 393 -10.90 -2.64 12.04
CA LEU A 393 -9.64 -2.27 11.40
C LEU A 393 -9.63 -0.88 10.74
N GLU A 394 -10.78 -0.44 10.21
CA GLU A 394 -10.92 0.85 9.52
C GLU A 394 -11.17 2.03 10.47
N ASN A 395 -11.54 1.78 11.73
CA ASN A 395 -11.88 2.87 12.63
C ASN A 395 -10.62 3.55 13.15
N SER A 396 -10.58 4.87 13.02
CA SER A 396 -9.58 5.73 13.66
C SER A 396 -10.10 6.28 14.99
N GLY A 397 -9.21 6.84 15.81
CA GLY A 397 -9.53 7.48 17.08
C GLY A 397 -10.53 8.63 16.90
N ASP A 398 -10.43 9.34 15.78
CA ASP A 398 -11.38 10.38 15.37
C ASP A 398 -12.80 9.80 15.19
N ASP A 399 -12.94 8.61 14.58
CA ASP A 399 -14.24 7.95 14.43
C ASP A 399 -14.84 7.53 15.77
N ILE A 400 -13.99 7.08 16.69
CA ILE A 400 -14.41 6.73 18.06
C ILE A 400 -14.93 8.00 18.75
N PHE A 401 -14.19 9.10 18.65
CA PHE A 401 -14.57 10.38 19.22
C PHE A 401 -15.87 10.91 18.62
N ASP A 402 -16.01 10.88 17.30
CA ASP A 402 -17.22 11.29 16.58
C ASP A 402 -18.43 10.44 16.97
N LYS A 403 -18.24 9.14 17.20
CA LYS A 403 -19.29 8.25 17.70
C LYS A 403 -19.72 8.67 19.11
N GLU A 404 -18.80 9.05 19.98
CA GLU A 404 -19.13 9.51 21.34
C GLU A 404 -19.83 10.89 21.33
N ILE A 405 -19.41 11.82 20.46
CA ILE A 405 -20.12 13.10 20.25
C ILE A 405 -21.56 12.85 19.81
N LYS A 406 -21.78 11.92 18.88
CA LYS A 406 -23.14 11.58 18.41
C LYS A 406 -24.00 10.93 19.48
N LYS A 407 -23.40 10.20 20.43
CA LYS A 407 -24.11 9.52 21.53
C LYS A 407 -24.46 10.44 22.70
N MET A 408 -23.79 11.58 22.85
CA MET A 408 -24.01 12.53 23.94
C MET A 408 -25.49 12.93 24.02
N SER A 409 -26.21 12.26 24.91
CA SER A 409 -27.59 12.54 25.30
C SER A 409 -27.57 13.37 26.59
N LYS A 410 -28.62 14.18 26.75
CA LYS A 410 -28.65 15.47 27.46
C LYS A 410 -28.46 15.46 29.00
N LEU A 411 -28.16 14.33 29.63
CA LEU A 411 -28.05 14.24 31.10
C LEU A 411 -26.61 13.95 31.51
N ILE A 412 -25.85 15.02 31.72
CA ILE A 412 -24.52 14.97 32.32
C ILE A 412 -24.72 15.03 33.84
N VAL A 413 -24.33 13.99 34.55
CA VAL A 413 -24.37 13.95 36.02
C VAL A 413 -23.19 14.78 36.55
N LEU A 414 -23.47 15.73 37.42
CA LEU A 414 -22.45 16.57 38.05
C LEU A 414 -21.97 15.95 39.35
N GLN A 415 -20.69 16.15 39.67
CA GLN A 415 -20.12 15.75 40.95
C GLN A 415 -20.67 16.66 42.07
N PHE A 416 -21.21 16.05 43.12
CA PHE A 416 -21.80 16.75 44.26
C PHE A 416 -20.73 17.40 45.16
N GLU A 417 -19.58 16.74 45.30
CA GLU A 417 -18.46 17.26 46.10
C GLU A 417 -17.71 18.35 45.34
N GLN A 418 -17.73 19.57 45.87
CA GLN A 418 -16.95 20.68 45.33
C GLN A 418 -15.49 20.57 45.80
N PRO A 419 -14.51 20.60 44.88
CA PRO A 419 -13.10 20.63 45.27
C PRO A 419 -12.77 21.96 45.97
N LYS A 420 -12.04 21.89 47.09
CA LYS A 420 -11.65 23.07 47.89
C LYS A 420 -10.59 23.94 47.18
N GLU A 421 -9.86 23.38 46.23
CA GLU A 421 -8.86 24.08 45.41
C GLU A 421 -9.07 23.75 43.93
N LEU A 422 -8.93 24.74 43.05
CA LEU A 422 -9.17 24.60 41.61
C LEU A 422 -7.95 24.06 40.85
N THR A 423 -6.76 24.13 41.46
CA THR A 423 -5.48 23.77 40.85
C THR A 423 -4.79 22.74 41.72
N LEU A 424 -4.52 21.56 41.16
CA LEU A 424 -3.56 20.63 41.76
C LEU A 424 -2.17 21.28 41.70
N SER A 425 -1.64 21.70 42.86
CA SER A 425 -0.25 22.13 42.95
C SER A 425 0.64 20.99 42.49
N ARG A 426 1.50 21.26 41.50
CA ARG A 426 2.36 20.29 40.82
C ARG A 426 3.43 19.77 41.80
N GLY A 427 3.05 18.90 42.73
CA GLY A 427 3.93 18.43 43.80
C GLY A 427 3.26 17.69 44.96
N ASP A 428 1.95 17.83 45.21
CA ASP A 428 1.34 17.13 46.34
C ASP A 428 0.95 15.70 45.95
N LYS A 429 1.76 14.75 46.43
CA LYS A 429 1.36 13.35 46.55
C LYS A 429 0.07 13.32 47.37
N SER A 430 -1.00 12.82 46.78
CA SER A 430 -2.24 12.50 47.49
C SER A 430 -1.96 11.42 48.54
N LEU A 431 -1.59 11.86 49.74
CA LEU A 431 -1.74 11.09 50.96
C LEU A 431 -3.13 11.43 51.48
N GLU A 432 -4.05 10.47 51.40
CA GLU A 432 -4.85 10.10 52.57
C GLU A 432 -5.49 8.74 52.32
N ASP A 433 -4.91 7.75 53.01
CA ASP A 433 -5.51 6.48 53.33
C ASP A 433 -6.97 6.65 53.78
N LYS A 434 -7.90 6.09 53.01
CA LYS A 434 -9.20 5.64 53.52
C LYS A 434 -9.28 4.12 53.44
N SER A 435 -8.29 3.45 54.00
CA SER A 435 -8.43 2.10 54.53
C SER A 435 -8.92 2.22 55.98
N ASN A 436 -10.23 2.46 56.16
CA ASN A 436 -10.99 2.21 57.40
C ASN A 436 -12.40 2.78 57.19
N ASP A 437 -13.29 2.01 56.57
CA ASP A 437 -14.77 2.10 56.73
C ASP A 437 -15.44 1.01 55.86
N VAL A 438 -15.03 -0.26 56.03
CA VAL A 438 -15.71 -1.44 55.45
C VAL A 438 -16.36 -2.31 56.55
N HIS A 439 -16.43 -1.83 57.79
CA HIS A 439 -17.17 -2.48 58.86
C HIS A 439 -18.44 -1.70 59.21
N GLU A 440 -19.40 -1.70 58.29
CA GLU A 440 -20.85 -1.64 58.59
C GLU A 440 -21.59 -1.60 57.25
N ILE A 441 -22.08 -2.76 56.81
CA ILE A 441 -23.34 -3.02 56.08
C ILE A 441 -23.32 -4.53 55.78
N VAL A 442 -23.55 -5.32 56.83
CA VAL A 442 -24.19 -6.64 56.72
C VAL A 442 -25.12 -6.75 57.93
N ARG A 443 -26.40 -6.49 57.68
CA ARG A 443 -27.52 -7.10 58.39
C ARG A 443 -28.60 -7.44 57.39
#